data_AF-A0A5R2N7V6-F1
#
_entry.id   AF-A0A5R2N7V6-F1
#
_cell.length_a   1.000
_cell.length_b   1.000
_cell.length_c   1.000
_cell.angle_alpha   90.00
_cell.angle_beta   90.00
_cell.angle_gamma   90.00
#
_symmetry.space_group_name_H-M   'P 1'
#
loop_
_entity.id
_entity.type
_entity.pdbx_description
1 polymer ?
#
loop_
_entity_poly.entity_id
_entity_poly.type
_entity_poly.pdbx_seq_one_letter_code
_entity_poly.pdbx_strand_id
1 'polypeptide(L)'
;PYPVLARASFGIWGANIPALVRAIVACFWYGAQTAAASGAIVALLIRSQWFADFNANTHFLGHSGLEVICFVVIWALQLLIIQKGMETVRRFQDWAGPAVWVMMLLLAIYLCVKSGTFAFTSDIPMDVLLEKTRDAGVPGTPGSW
;
A
#
# COMPACT_ATOMS: atom_id res chain seq x y z
N PRO A 1 -3.12 -10.88 24.99
CA PRO A 1 -4.15 -11.73 25.67
C PRO A 1 -5.14 -12.43 24.71
N TYR A 2 -4.66 -13.06 23.63
CA TYR A 2 -5.48 -13.88 22.71
C TYR A 2 -5.51 -15.38 23.06
N PRO A 3 -4.43 -16.00 23.58
CA PRO A 3 -4.44 -17.41 23.95
C PRO A 3 -5.40 -17.76 25.09
N VAL A 4 -5.64 -16.80 26.00
CA VAL A 4 -6.52 -17.00 27.18
C VAL A 4 -7.99 -17.05 26.76
N LEU A 5 -8.42 -16.18 25.85
CA LEU A 5 -9.80 -16.16 25.33
C LEU A 5 -10.06 -17.35 24.40
N ALA A 6 -9.10 -17.72 23.55
CA ALA A 6 -9.23 -18.87 22.65
C ALA A 6 -9.31 -20.20 23.43
N ARG A 7 -8.55 -20.34 24.53
CA ARG A 7 -8.64 -21.49 25.44
C ARG A 7 -9.97 -21.56 26.18
N ALA A 8 -10.56 -20.42 26.55
CA ALA A 8 -11.85 -20.36 27.25
C ALA A 8 -13.02 -20.83 26.37
N SER A 9 -12.98 -20.58 25.05
CA SER A 9 -14.06 -20.96 24.12
C SER A 9 -13.87 -22.32 23.43
N PHE A 10 -12.63 -22.75 23.15
CA PHE A 10 -12.35 -23.95 22.33
C PHE A 10 -11.52 -25.04 23.05
N GLY A 11 -11.22 -24.86 24.34
CA GLY A 11 -10.38 -25.79 25.11
C GLY A 11 -8.90 -25.75 24.72
N ILE A 12 -8.09 -26.62 25.34
CA ILE A 12 -6.61 -26.64 25.18
C ILE A 12 -6.20 -27.01 23.74
N TRP A 13 -6.92 -27.93 23.11
CA TRP A 13 -6.63 -28.43 21.76
C TRP A 13 -7.28 -27.58 20.66
N GLY A 14 -8.52 -27.11 20.86
CA GLY A 14 -9.24 -26.31 19.87
C GLY A 14 -8.73 -24.88 19.74
N ALA A 15 -8.01 -24.34 20.73
CA ALA A 15 -7.37 -23.03 20.65
C ALA A 15 -6.24 -22.93 19.59
N ASN A 16 -5.74 -24.04 19.08
CA ASN A 16 -4.66 -24.05 18.08
C ASN A 16 -5.16 -23.65 16.67
N ILE A 17 -6.41 -23.97 16.34
CA ILE A 17 -7.03 -23.61 15.05
C ILE A 17 -7.16 -22.08 14.89
N PRO A 18 -7.76 -21.32 15.82
CA PRO A 18 -7.86 -19.87 15.68
C PRO A 18 -6.49 -19.18 15.78
N ALA A 19 -5.52 -19.78 16.49
CA ALA A 19 -4.15 -19.28 16.52
C ALA A 19 -3.48 -19.41 15.14
N LEU A 20 -3.61 -20.57 14.48
CA LEU A 20 -3.08 -20.82 13.15
C LEU A 20 -3.73 -19.91 12.09
N VAL A 21 -5.05 -19.79 12.10
CA VAL A 21 -5.78 -18.91 11.16
C VAL A 21 -5.30 -17.47 11.31
N ARG A 22 -5.14 -16.99 12.55
CA ARG A 22 -4.59 -15.66 12.81
C ARG A 22 -3.15 -15.52 12.30
N ALA A 23 -2.31 -16.54 12.48
CA ALA A 23 -0.95 -16.53 11.96
C ALA A 23 -0.92 -16.44 10.42
N ILE A 24 -1.79 -17.19 9.72
CA ILE A 24 -1.90 -17.15 8.26
C ILE A 24 -2.32 -15.76 7.77
N VAL A 25 -3.38 -15.18 8.37
CA VAL A 25 -3.84 -13.84 8.00
C VAL A 25 -2.76 -12.79 8.27
N ALA A 26 -2.03 -12.92 9.39
CA ALA A 26 -0.92 -12.03 9.70
C ALA A 26 0.21 -12.14 8.67
N CYS A 27 0.58 -13.35 8.24
CA CYS A 27 1.59 -13.57 7.20
C CYS A 27 1.17 -12.97 5.85
N PHE A 28 -0.11 -13.13 5.47
CA PHE A 28 -0.65 -12.51 4.25
C PHE A 28 -0.55 -10.98 4.30
N TRP A 29 -1.01 -10.37 5.39
CA TRP A 29 -0.96 -8.92 5.55
C TRP A 29 0.47 -8.37 5.64
N TYR A 30 1.37 -9.11 6.28
CA TYR A 30 2.79 -8.79 6.26
C TYR A 30 3.32 -8.76 4.83
N GLY A 31 3.07 -9.81 4.03
CA GLY A 31 3.48 -9.87 2.64
C GLY A 31 2.93 -8.72 1.79
N ALA A 32 1.64 -8.41 1.91
CA ALA A 32 1.01 -7.32 1.17
C ALA A 32 1.62 -5.95 1.50
N GLN A 33 1.91 -5.68 2.78
CA GLN A 33 2.58 -4.43 3.19
C GLN A 33 3.99 -4.33 2.65
N THR A 34 4.76 -5.41 2.70
CA THR A 34 6.13 -5.44 2.18
C THR A 34 6.16 -5.21 0.66
N ALA A 35 5.21 -5.79 -0.08
CA ALA A 35 5.07 -5.58 -1.52
C ALA A 35 4.68 -4.12 -1.87
N ALA A 36 3.72 -3.53 -1.14
CA ALA A 36 3.34 -2.13 -1.34
C ALA A 36 4.50 -1.18 -1.01
N ALA A 37 5.24 -1.44 0.07
CA ALA A 37 6.40 -0.65 0.48
C ALA A 37 7.53 -0.73 -0.56
N SER A 38 7.86 -1.93 -1.06
CA SER A 38 8.86 -2.07 -2.12
C SER A 38 8.44 -1.39 -3.41
N GLY A 39 7.16 -1.46 -3.79
CA GLY A 39 6.61 -0.77 -4.95
C GLY A 39 6.73 0.76 -4.85
N ALA A 40 6.48 1.33 -3.67
CA ALA A 40 6.67 2.76 -3.44
C ALA A 40 8.15 3.19 -3.60
N ILE A 41 9.09 2.35 -3.17
CA ILE A 41 10.53 2.61 -3.34
C ILE A 41 10.93 2.51 -4.80
N VAL A 42 10.46 1.50 -5.53
CA VAL A 42 10.70 1.38 -6.97
C VAL A 42 10.17 2.61 -7.69
N ALA A 43 8.94 3.05 -7.40
CA ALA A 43 8.34 4.25 -7.98
C ALA A 43 9.15 5.53 -7.70
N LEU A 44 9.79 5.64 -6.53
CA LEU A 44 10.72 6.71 -6.22
C LEU A 44 12.03 6.56 -7.01
N LEU A 45 12.55 5.35 -7.13
CA LEU A 45 13.85 5.05 -7.69
C LEU A 45 13.88 5.26 -9.22
N ILE A 46 12.81 4.87 -9.93
CA ILE A 46 12.64 5.11 -11.37
C ILE A 46 12.53 6.59 -11.73
N ARG A 47 12.37 7.50 -10.76
CA ARG A 47 12.46 8.95 -11.02
C ARG A 47 13.87 9.34 -11.50
N SER A 48 14.89 8.58 -11.12
CA SER A 48 16.26 8.73 -11.61
C SER A 48 16.46 7.90 -12.89
N GLN A 49 17.03 8.52 -13.92
CA GLN A 49 17.22 7.90 -15.25
C GLN A 49 18.03 6.60 -15.17
N TRP A 50 19.06 6.56 -14.31
CA TRP A 50 19.93 5.38 -14.16
C TRP A 50 19.17 4.12 -13.70
N PHE A 51 18.21 4.29 -12.79
CA PHE A 51 17.40 3.18 -12.29
C PHE A 51 16.21 2.84 -13.19
N ALA A 52 15.70 3.82 -13.95
CA ALA A 52 14.69 3.58 -14.97
C ALA A 52 15.22 2.67 -16.09
N ASP A 53 16.45 2.91 -16.55
CA ASP A 53 17.11 2.09 -17.56
C ASP A 53 17.39 0.66 -17.04
N PHE A 54 17.84 0.53 -15.79
CA PHE A 54 18.04 -0.78 -15.18
C PHE A 54 16.72 -1.57 -15.03
N ASN A 55 15.63 -0.88 -14.70
CA ASN A 55 14.28 -1.45 -14.60
C ASN A 55 13.77 -1.95 -15.95
N ALA A 56 14.04 -1.22 -17.04
CA ALA A 56 13.60 -1.56 -18.39
C ALA A 56 14.37 -2.74 -19.02
N ASN A 57 15.66 -2.87 -18.72
CA ASN A 57 16.53 -3.88 -19.32
C ASN A 57 16.57 -5.21 -18.55
N THR A 58 16.14 -5.21 -17.28
CA THR A 58 16.20 -6.40 -16.43
C THR A 58 14.80 -6.86 -16.09
N HIS A 59 14.33 -7.93 -16.71
CA HIS A 59 13.08 -8.61 -16.36
C HIS A 59 13.39 -9.99 -15.79
N PHE A 60 12.85 -10.28 -14.61
CA PHE A 60 12.96 -11.57 -13.95
C PHE A 60 11.56 -12.01 -13.48
N LEU A 61 11.13 -13.22 -13.88
CA LEU A 61 9.82 -13.79 -13.52
C LEU A 61 8.60 -12.96 -13.99
N GLY A 62 8.74 -12.17 -15.06
CA GLY A 62 7.67 -11.29 -15.58
C GLY A 62 7.51 -9.96 -14.83
N HIS A 63 8.32 -9.73 -13.80
CA HIS A 63 8.46 -8.48 -13.06
C HIS A 63 9.82 -7.84 -13.36
N SER A 64 9.96 -6.53 -13.13
CA SER A 64 11.28 -5.93 -13.28
C SER A 64 12.22 -6.47 -12.20
N GLY A 65 13.47 -6.79 -12.58
CA GLY A 65 14.48 -7.26 -11.63
C GLY A 65 14.72 -6.26 -10.49
N LEU A 66 14.50 -4.97 -10.74
CA LEU A 66 14.55 -3.92 -9.73
C LEU A 66 13.46 -4.11 -8.65
N GLU A 67 12.25 -4.53 -9.04
CA GLU A 67 11.14 -4.79 -8.11
C GLU A 67 11.46 -5.94 -7.17
N VAL A 68 12.01 -7.03 -7.71
CA VAL A 68 12.40 -8.21 -6.92
C VAL A 68 13.52 -7.87 -5.94
N ILE A 69 14.54 -7.13 -6.39
CA ILE A 69 15.65 -6.70 -5.53
C ILE A 69 15.13 -5.78 -4.42
N CYS A 70 14.34 -4.76 -4.75
CA CYS A 70 13.75 -3.87 -3.75
C CYS A 70 12.87 -4.63 -2.74
N PHE A 71 12.09 -5.60 -3.20
CA PHE A 71 11.28 -6.45 -2.33
C PHE A 71 12.15 -7.26 -1.36
N VAL A 72 13.17 -7.95 -1.85
CA VAL A 72 14.08 -8.77 -1.01
C VAL A 72 14.85 -7.90 -0.02
N VAL A 73 15.33 -6.73 -0.44
CA VAL A 73 16.04 -5.79 0.44
C VAL A 73 15.14 -5.32 1.58
N ILE A 74 13.90 -4.92 1.28
CA ILE A 74 12.96 -4.45 2.31
C ILE A 74 12.54 -5.60 3.23
N TRP A 75 12.27 -6.77 2.66
CA TRP A 75 11.96 -7.96 3.43
C TRP A 75 13.09 -8.34 4.40
N ALA A 76 14.34 -8.32 3.94
CA ALA A 76 15.51 -8.61 4.76
C ALA A 76 15.74 -7.55 5.84
N LEU A 77 15.58 -6.26 5.50
CA LEU A 77 15.69 -5.16 6.47
C LEU A 77 14.65 -5.30 7.59
N GLN A 78 13.39 -5.60 7.25
CA GLN A 78 12.32 -5.83 8.24
C GLN A 78 12.69 -7.00 9.16
N LEU A 79 13.20 -8.10 8.60
CA LEU A 79 13.62 -9.27 9.37
C LEU A 79 14.79 -8.95 10.32
N LEU A 80 15.77 -8.17 9.88
CA LEU A 80 16.89 -7.70 10.72
C LEU A 80 16.41 -6.80 11.87
N ILE A 81 15.44 -5.92 11.62
CA ILE A 81 14.87 -5.06 12.67
C ILE A 81 14.15 -5.90 13.73
N ILE A 82 13.38 -6.92 13.31
CA ILE A 82 12.68 -7.83 14.22
C ILE A 82 13.67 -8.61 15.11
N GLN A 83 14.84 -8.99 14.58
CA GLN A 83 15.89 -9.67 15.37
C GLN A 83 16.50 -8.81 16.47
N LYS A 84 16.46 -7.47 16.36
CA LYS A 84 17.01 -6.54 17.37
C LYS A 84 16.10 -6.34 18.59
N GLY A 85 15.04 -7.14 18.71
CA GLY A 85 14.16 -7.19 19.88
C GLY A 85 13.00 -6.19 19.83
N MET A 86 12.00 -6.45 20.69
CA MET A 86 10.72 -5.74 20.72
C MET A 86 10.83 -4.25 21.05
N GLU A 87 11.85 -3.84 21.81
CA GLU A 87 12.03 -2.44 22.23
C GLU A 87 12.42 -1.54 21.05
N THR A 88 13.30 -2.03 20.16
CA THR A 88 13.70 -1.30 18.94
C THR A 88 12.52 -1.11 18.00
N VAL A 89 11.72 -2.16 17.81
CA VAL A 89 10.52 -2.13 16.96
C VAL A 89 9.52 -1.11 17.51
N ARG A 90 9.28 -1.13 18.82
CA ARG A 90 8.35 -0.22 19.49
C ARG A 90 8.77 1.24 19.34
N ARG A 91 10.04 1.55 19.60
CA ARG A 91 10.58 2.91 19.45
C ARG A 91 10.50 3.42 18.01
N PHE A 92 10.73 2.55 17.02
CA PHE A 92 10.54 2.90 15.60
C PHE A 92 9.06 3.16 15.28
N GLN A 93 8.16 2.31 15.75
CA GLN A 93 6.73 2.43 15.52
C GLN A 93 6.13 3.68 16.18
N ASP A 94 6.55 4.00 17.40
CA ASP A 94 6.11 5.19 18.14
C ASP A 94 6.49 6.49 17.41
N TRP A 95 7.60 6.48 16.65
CA TRP A 95 8.01 7.60 15.81
C TRP A 95 7.34 7.58 14.43
N ALA A 96 7.19 6.40 13.82
CA ALA A 96 6.58 6.24 12.51
C ALA A 96 5.07 6.56 12.52
N GLY A 97 4.36 6.23 13.61
CA GLY A 97 2.92 6.49 13.75
C GLY A 97 2.55 7.95 13.53
N PRO A 98 3.12 8.91 14.29
CA PRO A 98 2.92 10.33 14.08
C PRO A 98 3.34 10.81 12.68
N ALA A 99 4.46 10.30 12.16
CA ALA A 99 4.96 10.70 10.83
C ALA A 99 3.98 10.34 9.71
N VAL A 100 3.37 9.15 9.76
CA VAL A 100 2.36 8.73 8.77
C VAL A 100 1.14 9.64 8.80
N TRP A 101 0.66 10.02 9.99
CA TRP A 101 -0.47 10.95 10.13
C TRP A 101 -0.17 12.33 9.56
N VAL A 102 1.03 12.86 9.82
CA VAL A 102 1.46 14.15 9.27
C VAL A 102 1.51 14.10 7.75
N MET A 103 2.10 13.05 7.16
CA MET A 103 2.16 12.90 5.70
C MET A 103 0.77 12.74 5.08
N MET A 104 -0.14 12.02 5.73
CA MET A 104 -1.52 11.87 5.27
C MET A 104 -2.26 13.21 5.27
N LEU A 105 -2.10 14.02 6.32
CA LEU A 105 -2.70 15.35 6.40
C LEU A 105 -2.13 16.30 5.34
N LEU A 106 -0.80 16.30 5.16
CA LEU A 106 -0.14 17.11 4.14
C LEU A 106 -0.63 16.77 2.74
N LEU A 107 -0.72 15.47 2.41
CA LEU A 107 -1.19 15.03 1.11
C LEU A 107 -2.68 15.36 0.90
N ALA A 108 -3.51 15.23 1.94
CA ALA A 108 -4.90 15.64 1.91
C ALA A 108 -5.05 17.15 1.64
N ILE A 109 -4.32 18.00 2.36
CA ILE A 109 -4.34 19.47 2.16
C ILE A 109 -3.87 19.80 0.75
N TYR A 110 -2.77 19.19 0.28
CA TYR A 110 -2.25 19.41 -1.06
C TYR A 110 -3.28 19.06 -2.14
N LEU A 111 -3.97 17.92 -1.98
CA LEU A 111 -5.04 17.51 -2.90
C LEU A 111 -6.23 18.47 -2.85
N CYS A 112 -6.63 18.96 -1.67
CA CYS A 112 -7.69 19.96 -1.53
C CYS A 112 -7.34 21.30 -2.20
N VAL A 113 -6.10 21.77 -2.05
CA VAL A 113 -5.64 22.99 -2.72
C VAL A 113 -5.59 22.79 -4.24
N LYS A 114 -5.10 21.63 -4.69
CA LYS A 114 -5.03 21.31 -6.12
C LYS A 114 -6.41 21.07 -6.75
N SER A 115 -7.39 20.54 -6.01
CA SER A 115 -8.76 20.32 -6.47
C SER A 115 -9.58 21.61 -6.50
N GLY A 116 -9.15 22.67 -5.80
CA GLY A 116 -9.76 24.00 -5.80
C GLY A 116 -11.14 24.10 -5.14
N THR A 117 -11.81 22.98 -4.88
CA THR A 117 -13.17 22.88 -4.31
C THR A 117 -13.30 21.64 -3.42
N PHE A 118 -14.02 21.78 -2.28
CA PHE A 118 -14.59 20.66 -1.53
C PHE A 118 -15.93 20.29 -2.16
N ALA A 119 -15.94 19.29 -3.04
CA ALA A 119 -17.17 18.83 -3.67
C ALA A 119 -17.97 17.96 -2.69
N PHE A 120 -19.01 18.53 -2.06
CA PHE A 120 -20.01 17.79 -1.30
C PHE A 120 -21.08 17.13 -2.17
N THR A 121 -21.06 17.38 -3.49
CA THR A 121 -21.92 16.68 -4.46
C THR A 121 -21.08 15.89 -5.45
N SER A 122 -21.49 14.66 -5.71
CA SER A 122 -20.90 13.71 -6.66
C SER A 122 -21.53 13.87 -8.06
N ASP A 123 -21.88 15.09 -8.45
CA ASP A 123 -22.33 15.32 -9.82
C ASP A 123 -21.10 15.68 -10.64
N ILE A 124 -20.66 14.71 -11.45
CA ILE A 124 -19.67 14.97 -12.49
C ILE A 124 -20.32 16.00 -13.42
N PRO A 125 -19.78 17.22 -13.53
CA PRO A 125 -20.46 18.26 -14.27
C PRO A 125 -20.47 17.83 -15.75
N MET A 126 -21.65 17.94 -16.38
CA MET A 126 -21.96 17.35 -17.69
C MET A 126 -21.03 17.89 -18.80
N ASP A 127 -20.50 19.09 -18.62
CA ASP A 127 -19.50 19.73 -19.47
C ASP A 127 -18.19 18.92 -19.56
N VAL A 128 -17.69 18.39 -18.44
CA VAL A 128 -16.46 17.57 -18.41
C VAL A 128 -16.69 16.19 -19.03
N LEU A 129 -17.89 15.61 -18.87
CA LEU A 129 -18.27 14.36 -19.54
C LEU A 129 -18.39 14.56 -21.05
N LEU A 130 -18.99 15.67 -21.50
CA LEU A 130 -19.11 16.02 -22.90
C LEU A 130 -17.76 16.32 -23.56
N GLU A 131 -16.82 16.92 -22.82
CA GLU A 131 -15.45 17.13 -23.30
C GLU A 131 -14.70 15.80 -23.47
N LYS A 132 -14.84 14.87 -22.51
CA LYS A 132 -14.23 13.54 -22.59
C LYS A 132 -14.89 12.62 -23.63
N THR A 133 -16.19 12.71 -23.87
CA THR A 133 -16.85 11.96 -24.95
C THR A 133 -16.49 12.51 -26.32
N ARG A 134 -16.31 13.83 -26.46
CA ARG A 134 -15.79 14.46 -27.68
C ARG A 134 -14.38 13.97 -28.00
N ASP A 135 -13.49 13.91 -27.01
CA ASP A 135 -12.12 13.39 -27.18
C ASP A 135 -12.08 11.88 -27.47
N ALA A 136 -13.08 11.12 -27.01
CA ALA A 136 -13.26 9.70 -27.31
C ALA A 136 -14.01 9.41 -28.63
N GLY A 137 -14.38 10.45 -29.40
CA GLY A 137 -15.03 10.31 -30.71
C GLY A 137 -16.50 9.85 -30.65
N VAL A 138 -17.18 9.96 -29.51
CA VAL A 138 -18.58 9.57 -29.33
C VAL A 138 -19.48 10.82 -29.42
N PRO A 139 -20.37 10.92 -30.42
CA PRO A 139 -21.23 12.09 -30.57
C PRO A 139 -22.46 11.96 -29.66
N GLY A 140 -22.36 12.49 -28.44
CA GLY A 140 -23.54 12.65 -27.58
C GLY A 140 -23.26 12.67 -26.09
N THR A 141 -24.31 13.01 -25.33
CA THR A 141 -24.37 12.86 -23.88
C THR A 141 -24.26 11.38 -23.51
N PRO A 142 -23.47 11.00 -22.48
CA PRO A 142 -23.42 9.62 -22.01
C PRO A 142 -24.82 9.11 -21.64
N GLY A 143 -25.29 8.06 -22.31
CA GLY A 143 -26.59 7.43 -22.02
C GLY A 143 -27.78 7.84 -22.90
N SER A 144 -27.56 8.55 -24.02
CA SER A 144 -28.64 8.88 -24.98
C SER A 144 -28.74 7.91 -26.17
N TRP A 145 -28.44 6.63 -25.95
CA TRP A 145 -28.72 5.55 -26.91
C TRP A 145 -30.04 4.88 -26.58
#